data_AF-A0A6C0JP61-F1
#
_entry.id   AF-A0A6C0JP61-F1
#
_cell.length_a   1.000
_cell.length_b   1.000
_cell.length_c   1.000
_cell.angle_alpha   90.00
_cell.angle_beta   90.00
_cell.angle_gamma   90.00
#
_symmetry.space_group_name_H-M   'P 1'
#
loop_
_entity.id
_entity.type
_entity.pdbx_description
1 polymer ?
#
loop_
_entity_poly.entity_id
_entity_poly.type
_entity_poly.pdbx_seq_one_letter_code
_entity_poly.pdbx_strand_id
1 'polypeptide(L)'
;MNFFNCKYCNFNTPLLFNYKRHLETVRHKNMEEKLKIKVKLPSEQLICSYCDKTYKHKSSLSKHIKYSCNKNKDEDFKELARLLNLQTQHQQEQDLKHKELEKQFKKMQKENKNIQIQKLTNKLQINGGIHIQNNIQLLGYKETDVSHLTDKDYISCLKKINYCVKNLIERIHFNPLKPENMNIYISNLKDKYMMVYEEGNWNIKTKTELDTLYEEKEIMLEEWIQEDRYPELKEKFIRYLNNKENDETLNMIKDEIKLMMYNKKNMIELIKA
;
A
#
# COMPACT_ATOMS: atom_id res chain seq x y z
N MET A 1 57.82 79.52 19.69
CA MET A 1 56.49 78.85 19.67
C MET A 1 56.70 77.41 19.27
N ASN A 2 56.24 76.44 20.07
CA ASN A 2 56.41 75.02 19.77
C ASN A 2 55.28 74.52 18.86
N PHE A 3 55.65 73.86 17.76
CA PHE A 3 54.71 73.22 16.84
C PHE A 3 54.67 71.71 17.08
N PHE A 4 53.47 71.13 17.08
CA PHE A 4 53.24 69.69 17.10
C PHE A 4 53.26 69.17 15.66
N ASN A 5 54.23 68.30 15.35
CA ASN A 5 54.43 67.72 14.02
C ASN A 5 54.02 66.24 14.04
N CYS A 6 53.27 65.81 13.02
CA CYS A 6 52.84 64.43 12.86
C CYS A 6 53.94 63.55 12.26
N LYS A 7 54.16 62.34 12.80
CA LYS A 7 55.19 61.39 12.30
C LYS A 7 54.77 60.64 11.04
N TYR A 8 53.48 60.56 10.77
CA TYR A 8 52.92 59.74 9.68
C TYR A 8 52.45 60.57 8.49
N CYS A 9 52.39 61.90 8.61
CA CYS A 9 52.03 62.80 7.52
C CYS A 9 52.60 64.21 7.75
N ASN A 10 52.60 65.05 6.72
CA ASN A 10 53.19 66.40 6.78
C ASN A 10 52.32 67.45 7.51
N PHE A 11 51.55 67.04 8.52
CA PHE A 11 50.71 67.96 9.30
C PHE A 11 51.48 68.55 10.49
N ASN A 12 51.41 69.87 10.66
CA ASN A 12 51.94 70.57 11.83
C ASN A 12 50.97 71.65 12.34
N THR A 13 51.01 71.93 13.65
CA THR A 13 50.16 72.97 14.25
C THR A 13 50.73 73.46 15.58
N PRO A 14 50.60 74.76 15.94
CA PRO A 14 51.06 75.27 17.23
C PRO A 14 50.10 74.94 18.39
N LEU A 15 48.90 74.42 18.10
CA LEU A 15 47.85 74.16 19.09
C LEU A 15 47.66 72.66 19.33
N LEU A 16 47.81 72.21 20.58
CA LEU A 16 47.67 70.80 20.97
C LEU A 16 46.29 70.22 20.63
N PHE A 17 45.23 71.01 20.76
CA PHE A 17 43.86 70.59 20.43
C PHE A 17 43.72 70.18 18.95
N ASN A 18 44.29 70.97 18.04
CA ASN A 18 44.25 70.68 16.61
C ASN A 18 45.08 69.43 16.26
N TYR A 19 46.19 69.20 16.98
CA TYR A 19 47.00 68.00 16.81
C TYR A 19 46.25 66.74 17.25
N LYS A 20 45.55 66.78 18.39
CA LYS A 20 44.73 65.64 18.85
C LYS A 20 43.59 65.33 17.87
N ARG A 21 42.88 66.36 17.40
CA ARG A 21 41.82 66.19 16.39
C ARG A 21 42.35 65.62 15.07
N HIS A 22 43.57 65.99 14.67
CA HIS A 22 44.22 65.43 13.48
C HIS A 22 44.44 63.92 13.59
N LEU A 23 44.91 63.40 14.73
CA LEU A 23 45.13 61.97 14.97
C LEU A 23 43.83 61.16 14.88
N GLU A 24 42.69 61.78 15.20
CA GLU A 24 41.38 61.14 15.16
C GLU A 24 40.77 61.07 13.76
N THR A 25 41.32 61.82 12.79
CA THR A 25 40.80 61.82 11.43
C THR A 25 40.93 60.45 10.76
N VAL A 26 39.89 60.06 10.02
CA VAL A 26 39.86 58.79 9.25
C VAL A 26 41.07 58.71 8.30
N ARG A 27 41.50 59.84 7.73
CA ARG A 27 42.67 59.92 6.86
C ARG A 27 43.97 59.57 7.59
N HIS A 28 44.14 60.02 8.83
CA HIS A 28 45.32 59.68 9.63
C HIS A 28 45.33 58.20 10.02
N LYS A 29 44.21 57.70 10.54
CA LYS A 29 44.06 56.28 10.92
C LYS A 29 44.34 55.33 9.75
N ASN A 30 43.80 55.62 8.57
CA ASN A 30 44.05 54.82 7.36
C ASN A 30 45.52 54.85 6.91
N MET A 31 46.23 55.96 7.13
CA MET A 31 47.64 56.09 6.79
C MET A 31 48.54 55.37 7.80
N GLU A 32 48.17 55.43 9.09
CA GLU A 32 48.82 54.68 10.17
C GLU A 32 48.66 53.16 9.95
N GLU A 33 47.45 52.69 9.61
CA GLU A 33 47.19 51.27 9.33
C GLU A 33 47.96 50.76 8.10
N LYS A 34 48.02 51.54 7.02
CA LYS A 34 48.78 51.18 5.80
C LYS A 34 50.28 51.01 6.08
N LEU A 35 50.83 51.72 7.06
CA LEU A 35 52.24 51.64 7.43
C LEU A 35 52.52 50.52 8.44
N LYS A 36 51.55 50.18 9.32
CA LYS A 36 51.64 49.03 10.23
C LYS A 36 51.68 47.67 9.50
N ILE A 37 51.17 47.59 8.27
CA ILE A 37 51.14 46.35 7.47
C ILE A 37 52.48 46.07 6.74
N LYS A 38 53.47 46.98 6.77
CA LYS A 38 54.78 46.80 6.10
C LYS A 38 55.91 46.27 7.00
N VAL A 39 55.61 45.46 8.02
CA VAL A 39 56.65 44.73 8.78
C VAL A 39 56.64 43.25 8.39
N LYS A 40 57.74 42.80 7.76
CA LYS A 40 58.01 41.44 7.27
C LYS A 40 57.89 40.38 8.39
N LEU A 41 57.09 39.33 8.18
CA LEU A 41 57.24 38.06 8.92
C LEU A 41 58.30 37.15 8.26
N PRO A 42 59.04 36.33 9.03
CA PRO A 42 60.01 35.36 8.50
C PRO A 42 59.31 34.28 7.68
N SER A 43 59.95 33.82 6.60
CA SER A 43 59.42 32.75 5.75
C SER A 43 59.35 31.42 6.49
N GLU A 44 58.16 31.01 6.94
CA GLU A 44 57.89 29.63 7.36
C GLU A 44 58.20 28.69 6.19
N GLN A 45 59.18 27.80 6.37
CA GLN A 45 59.48 26.75 5.41
C GLN A 45 58.29 25.78 5.38
N LEU A 46 57.67 25.58 4.21
CA LEU A 46 56.47 24.75 4.08
C LEU A 46 56.88 23.31 3.75
N ILE A 47 56.90 22.45 4.77
CA ILE A 47 57.36 21.06 4.68
C ILE A 47 56.16 20.12 4.46
N CYS A 48 56.33 19.13 3.58
CA CYS A 48 55.34 18.08 3.35
C CYS A 48 55.37 17.03 4.46
N SER A 49 54.26 16.85 5.19
CA SER A 49 54.14 15.89 6.29
C SER A 49 54.30 14.42 5.90
N TYR A 50 54.28 14.08 4.61
CA TYR A 50 54.31 12.70 4.11
C TYR A 50 55.68 12.29 3.54
N CYS A 51 56.51 13.25 3.15
CA CYS A 51 57.81 12.96 2.54
C CYS A 51 58.91 13.98 2.85
N ASP A 52 58.68 14.87 3.82
CA ASP A 52 59.59 15.86 4.38
C ASP A 52 60.25 16.81 3.38
N LYS A 53 59.68 16.91 2.17
CA LYS A 53 60.15 17.85 1.14
C LYS A 53 59.74 19.27 1.51
N THR A 54 60.67 20.21 1.38
CA THR A 54 60.46 21.63 1.70
C THR A 54 60.08 22.42 0.44
N TYR A 55 59.08 23.29 0.57
CA TYR A 55 58.55 24.10 -0.52
C TYR A 55 58.56 25.58 -0.16
N LYS A 56 58.81 26.41 -1.19
CA LYS A 56 58.85 27.87 -1.06
C LYS A 56 57.46 28.51 -0.99
N HIS A 57 56.45 27.84 -1.53
CA HIS A 57 55.08 28.36 -1.64
C HIS A 57 54.05 27.29 -1.26
N LYS A 58 52.96 27.74 -0.61
CA LYS A 58 51.85 26.86 -0.20
C LYS A 58 51.19 26.17 -1.39
N SER A 59 51.08 26.86 -2.51
CA SER A 59 50.58 26.31 -3.77
C SER A 59 51.44 25.15 -4.31
N SER A 60 52.76 25.24 -4.16
CA SER A 60 53.69 24.16 -4.56
C SER A 60 53.56 22.94 -3.65
N LEU A 61 53.43 23.15 -2.33
CA LEU A 61 53.20 22.08 -1.36
C LEU A 61 51.87 21.37 -1.64
N SER A 62 50.77 22.11 -1.86
CA SER A 62 49.46 21.54 -2.15
C SER A 62 49.45 20.74 -3.47
N LYS A 63 50.10 21.24 -4.52
CA LYS A 63 50.23 20.51 -5.79
C LYS A 63 51.05 19.23 -5.61
N HIS A 64 52.12 19.29 -4.81
CA HIS A 64 52.93 18.13 -4.50
C HIS A 64 52.13 17.06 -3.76
N ILE A 65 51.42 17.41 -2.68
CA ILE A 65 50.57 16.48 -1.92
C ILE A 65 49.56 15.81 -2.86
N LYS A 66 48.88 16.60 -3.70
CA LYS A 66 47.79 16.11 -4.55
C LYS A 66 48.23 15.26 -5.75
N TYR A 67 49.35 15.60 -6.41
CA TYR A 67 49.67 15.02 -7.72
C TYR A 67 51.01 14.27 -7.78
N SER A 68 51.89 14.44 -6.80
CA SER A 68 53.28 13.97 -6.92
C SER A 68 53.84 13.30 -5.66
N CYS A 69 53.10 13.30 -4.55
CA CYS A 69 53.54 12.66 -3.32
C CYS A 69 53.21 11.17 -3.35
N ASN A 70 54.22 10.35 -3.58
CA ASN A 70 54.04 8.89 -3.74
C ASN A 70 53.52 8.18 -2.47
N LYS A 71 53.64 8.82 -1.30
CA LYS A 71 53.18 8.34 0.02
C LYS A 71 51.78 8.86 0.43
N ASN A 72 51.15 9.71 -0.38
CA ASN A 72 49.80 10.23 -0.13
C ASN A 72 48.69 9.36 -0.77
N LYS A 73 49.03 8.22 -1.38
CA LYS A 73 48.06 7.39 -2.12
C LYS A 73 47.06 6.65 -1.22
N ASP A 74 47.42 6.43 0.05
CA ASP A 74 46.59 5.65 0.98
C ASP A 74 45.63 6.51 1.83
N GLU A 75 45.87 7.82 1.92
CA GLU A 75 45.00 8.73 2.72
C GLU A 75 43.66 8.98 2.02
N ASP A 76 43.64 9.10 0.69
CA ASP A 76 42.39 9.24 -0.08
C ASP A 76 41.48 8.01 0.10
N PHE A 77 42.06 6.81 0.21
CA PHE A 77 41.32 5.57 0.43
C PHE A 77 40.78 5.45 1.87
N LYS A 78 41.56 5.89 2.86
CA LYS A 78 41.12 5.94 4.27
C LYS A 78 39.99 6.96 4.47
N GLU A 79 40.08 8.13 3.84
CA GLU A 79 39.04 9.15 3.92
C GLU A 79 37.76 8.68 3.23
N LEU A 80 37.87 8.01 2.07
CA LEU A 80 36.72 7.39 1.42
C LEU A 80 36.05 6.33 2.30
N ALA A 81 36.82 5.45 2.93
CA ALA A 81 36.30 4.43 3.84
C ALA A 81 35.61 5.06 5.07
N ARG A 82 36.18 6.14 5.61
CA ARG A 82 35.58 6.91 6.71
C ARG A 82 34.23 7.53 6.31
N LEU A 83 34.18 8.17 5.14
CA LEU A 83 32.95 8.77 4.60
C LEU A 83 31.87 7.71 4.34
N LEU A 84 32.25 6.54 3.81
CA LEU A 84 31.32 5.43 3.56
C LEU A 84 30.72 4.87 4.86
N ASN A 85 31.53 4.76 5.92
CA ASN A 85 31.05 4.33 7.24
C ASN A 85 30.10 5.35 7.87
N LEU A 86 30.41 6.65 7.76
CA LEU A 86 29.52 7.74 8.20
C LEU A 86 28.18 7.73 7.46
N GLN A 87 28.21 7.55 6.13
CA GLN A 87 27.00 7.45 5.32
C GLN A 87 26.16 6.22 5.69
N THR A 88 26.81 5.08 5.94
CA THR A 88 26.14 3.83 6.34
C THR A 88 25.48 3.97 7.72
N GLN A 89 26.16 4.61 8.68
CA GLN A 89 25.58 4.93 9.99
C GLN A 89 24.35 5.84 9.87
N HIS A 90 24.45 6.91 9.08
CA HIS A 90 23.32 7.81 8.86
C HIS A 90 22.13 7.11 8.19
N GLN A 91 22.39 6.20 7.25
CA GLN A 91 21.35 5.41 6.58
C GLN A 91 20.68 4.43 7.56
N GLN A 92 21.44 3.77 8.42
CA GLN A 92 20.89 2.90 9.48
C GLN A 92 20.02 3.67 10.48
N GLU A 93 20.44 4.87 10.89
CA GLU A 93 19.63 5.74 11.76
C GLU A 93 18.33 6.19 11.09
N GLN A 94 18.37 6.51 9.79
CA GLN A 94 17.17 6.86 9.02
C GLN A 94 16.21 5.67 8.92
N ASP A 95 16.71 4.45 8.66
CA ASP A 95 15.88 3.25 8.59
C ASP A 95 15.23 2.91 9.94
N LEU A 96 15.94 3.11 11.05
CA LEU A 96 15.39 2.92 12.40
C LEU A 96 14.26 3.92 12.68
N LYS A 97 14.48 5.20 12.36
CA LYS A 97 13.44 6.24 12.49
C LYS A 97 12.23 5.96 11.60
N HIS A 98 12.44 5.49 10.37
CA HIS A 98 11.35 5.15 9.45
C HIS A 98 10.51 3.98 9.99
N LYS A 99 11.15 2.93 10.51
CA LYS A 99 10.46 1.79 11.16
C LYS A 99 9.65 2.22 12.37
N GLU A 100 10.15 3.17 13.17
CA GLU A 100 9.43 3.67 14.33
C GLU A 100 8.22 4.53 13.93
N LEU A 101 8.39 5.39 12.92
CA LEU A 101 7.31 6.21 12.36
C LEU A 101 6.20 5.34 11.76
N GLU A 102 6.54 4.27 11.03
CA GLU A 102 5.55 3.31 10.51
C GLU A 102 4.77 2.61 11.62
N LYS A 103 5.44 2.23 12.72
CA LYS A 103 4.77 1.63 13.88
C LYS A 103 3.78 2.62 14.52
N GLN A 104 4.18 3.89 14.66
CA GLN A 104 3.28 4.93 15.19
C GLN A 104 2.09 5.18 14.25
N PHE A 105 2.32 5.25 12.94
CA PHE A 105 1.27 5.46 11.95
C PHE A 105 0.25 4.30 11.94
N LYS A 106 0.71 3.05 12.04
CA LYS A 106 -0.17 1.88 12.18
C LYS A 106 -1.01 1.91 13.46
N LYS A 107 -0.44 2.33 14.59
CA LYS A 107 -1.19 2.51 15.85
C LYS A 107 -2.26 3.59 15.71
N MET A 108 -1.88 4.76 15.18
CA MET A 108 -2.80 5.88 14.94
C MET A 108 -3.94 5.51 13.99
N GLN A 109 -3.68 4.75 12.92
CA GLN A 109 -4.74 4.24 12.04
C GLN A 109 -5.71 3.30 12.76
N LYS A 110 -5.21 2.42 13.63
CA LYS A 110 -6.06 1.51 14.41
C LYS A 110 -6.93 2.29 15.41
N GLU A 111 -6.37 3.29 16.07
CA GLU A 111 -7.10 4.18 16.97
C GLU A 111 -8.17 5.00 16.22
N ASN A 112 -7.84 5.57 15.06
CA ASN A 112 -8.81 6.29 14.24
C ASN A 112 -9.97 5.41 13.76
N LYS A 113 -9.70 4.17 13.34
CA LYS A 113 -10.75 3.19 13.01
C LYS A 113 -11.64 2.89 14.21
N ASN A 114 -11.05 2.69 15.38
CA ASN A 114 -11.81 2.45 16.61
C ASN A 114 -12.68 3.65 17.00
N ILE A 115 -12.17 4.88 16.85
CA ILE A 115 -12.94 6.11 17.13
C ILE A 115 -14.10 6.28 16.15
N GLN A 116 -13.91 5.97 14.85
CA GLN A 116 -15.00 5.99 13.88
C GLN A 116 -16.07 4.95 14.21
N ILE A 117 -15.67 3.72 14.57
CA ILE A 117 -16.60 2.66 15.00
C ILE A 117 -17.36 3.09 16.26
N GLN A 118 -16.69 3.68 17.25
CA GLN A 118 -17.34 4.20 18.47
C GLN A 118 -18.33 5.33 18.16
N LYS A 119 -17.99 6.24 17.24
CA LYS A 119 -18.90 7.32 16.81
C LYS A 119 -20.12 6.79 16.04
N LEU A 120 -19.97 5.75 15.22
CA LEU A 120 -21.10 5.10 14.54
C LEU A 120 -21.96 4.31 15.53
N THR A 121 -21.35 3.55 16.44
CA THR A 121 -22.09 2.76 17.45
C THR A 121 -22.87 3.64 18.42
N ASN A 122 -22.31 4.77 18.87
CA ASN A 122 -23.05 5.73 19.70
C ASN A 122 -24.19 6.43 18.94
N LYS A 123 -24.08 6.61 17.61
CA LYS A 123 -25.20 7.09 16.78
C LYS A 123 -26.28 6.02 16.57
N LEU A 124 -25.94 4.75 16.73
CA LEU A 124 -26.84 3.59 16.56
C LEU A 124 -27.40 3.07 17.88
N GLN A 125 -26.95 3.58 19.03
CA GLN A 125 -27.57 3.31 20.35
C GLN A 125 -28.90 4.06 20.47
N ILE A 126 -29.91 3.57 19.74
CA ILE A 126 -31.31 3.86 20.01
C ILE A 126 -31.78 2.78 20.99
N ASN A 127 -32.12 3.17 22.22
CA ASN A 127 -32.63 2.30 23.29
C ASN A 127 -34.07 1.83 23.04
N GLY A 128 -34.29 1.10 21.95
CA GLY A 128 -35.55 0.43 21.65
C GLY A 128 -35.28 -0.64 20.61
N GLY A 129 -35.63 -1.89 20.92
CA GLY A 129 -35.42 -3.03 20.03
C GLY A 129 -35.97 -2.73 18.64
N ILE A 130 -35.07 -2.56 17.67
CA ILE A 130 -35.42 -2.37 16.28
C ILE A 130 -35.89 -3.73 15.77
N HIS A 131 -37.20 -3.95 15.74
CA HIS A 131 -37.81 -5.04 15.00
C HIS A 131 -37.90 -4.60 13.53
N ILE A 132 -36.77 -4.66 12.81
CA ILE A 132 -36.79 -4.55 11.34
C ILE A 132 -37.48 -5.82 10.83
N GLN A 133 -38.77 -5.74 10.57
CA GLN A 133 -39.47 -6.71 9.73
C GLN A 133 -39.07 -6.43 8.28
N ASN A 134 -37.99 -7.04 7.83
CA ASN A 134 -37.65 -7.08 6.41
C ASN A 134 -38.65 -8.00 5.72
N ASN A 135 -39.74 -7.45 5.18
CA ASN A 135 -40.71 -8.20 4.39
C ASN A 135 -40.12 -8.49 2.99
N ILE A 136 -39.24 -9.50 2.91
CA ILE A 136 -38.58 -9.91 1.68
C ILE A 136 -39.60 -10.69 0.84
N GLN A 137 -39.96 -10.15 -0.33
CA GLN A 137 -40.82 -10.84 -1.27
C GLN A 137 -39.98 -11.81 -2.11
N LEU A 138 -40.25 -13.12 -1.98
CA LEU A 138 -39.63 -14.16 -2.79
C LEU A 138 -40.14 -14.10 -4.24
N LEU A 139 -39.23 -14.35 -5.19
CA LEU A 139 -39.56 -14.54 -6.60
C LEU A 139 -39.95 -15.99 -6.86
N GLY A 140 -40.93 -16.21 -7.75
CA GLY A 140 -41.24 -17.55 -8.22
C GLY A 140 -40.02 -18.20 -8.89
N TYR A 141 -39.90 -19.52 -8.82
CA TYR A 141 -38.78 -20.26 -9.40
C TYR A 141 -38.53 -19.91 -10.89
N LYS A 142 -39.60 -19.77 -11.67
CA LYS A 142 -39.54 -19.37 -13.08
C LYS A 142 -39.16 -17.91 -13.31
N GLU A 143 -39.31 -17.06 -12.30
CA GLU A 143 -39.04 -15.63 -12.32
C GLU A 143 -37.72 -15.30 -11.61
N THR A 144 -36.87 -16.31 -11.35
CA THR A 144 -35.61 -16.14 -10.64
C THR A 144 -34.72 -15.12 -11.36
N ASP A 145 -34.28 -14.09 -10.63
CA ASP A 145 -33.44 -13.03 -11.18
C ASP A 145 -31.99 -13.51 -11.35
N VAL A 146 -31.57 -13.73 -12.59
CA VAL A 146 -30.19 -14.10 -12.95
C VAL A 146 -29.34 -12.90 -13.39
N SER A 147 -29.90 -11.68 -13.45
CA SER A 147 -29.22 -10.49 -13.98
C SER A 147 -28.02 -10.04 -13.15
N HIS A 148 -27.98 -10.44 -11.87
CA HIS A 148 -26.90 -10.13 -10.95
C HIS A 148 -25.61 -10.94 -11.22
N LEU A 149 -25.68 -11.98 -12.06
CA LEU A 149 -24.52 -12.82 -12.37
C LEU A 149 -23.57 -12.09 -13.31
N THR A 150 -22.29 -12.03 -12.92
CA THR A 150 -21.24 -11.43 -13.74
C THR A 150 -20.41 -12.50 -14.46
N ASP A 151 -19.69 -12.11 -15.51
CA ASP A 151 -18.74 -12.99 -16.21
C ASP A 151 -17.78 -13.68 -15.24
N LYS A 152 -17.35 -12.97 -14.17
CA LYS A 152 -16.46 -13.53 -13.14
C LYS A 152 -17.11 -14.69 -12.39
N ASP A 153 -18.41 -14.65 -12.17
CA ASP A 153 -19.15 -15.70 -11.48
C ASP A 153 -19.24 -16.97 -12.35
N TYR A 154 -19.56 -16.81 -13.65
CA TYR A 154 -19.55 -17.92 -14.61
C TYR A 154 -18.16 -18.55 -14.75
N ILE A 155 -17.12 -17.72 -14.90
CA ILE A 155 -15.72 -18.18 -14.94
C ILE A 155 -15.37 -18.96 -13.67
N SER A 156 -15.78 -18.47 -12.49
CA SER A 156 -15.52 -19.14 -11.22
C SER A 156 -16.22 -20.49 -11.13
N CYS A 157 -17.44 -20.61 -11.64
CA CYS A 157 -18.19 -21.86 -11.66
C CYS A 157 -17.53 -22.88 -12.59
N LEU A 158 -17.21 -22.49 -13.82
CA LEU A 158 -16.59 -23.35 -14.84
C LEU A 158 -15.19 -23.83 -14.42
N LYS A 159 -14.44 -23.03 -13.66
CA LYS A 159 -13.16 -23.45 -13.09
C LYS A 159 -13.26 -24.67 -12.16
N LYS A 160 -14.43 -24.94 -11.56
CA LYS A 160 -14.62 -26.10 -10.67
C LYS A 160 -15.06 -27.38 -11.39
N ILE A 161 -15.04 -27.42 -12.72
CA ILE A 161 -15.28 -28.60 -13.58
C ILE A 161 -16.55 -29.35 -13.13
N ASN A 162 -16.41 -30.44 -12.37
CA ASN A 162 -17.50 -31.29 -11.89
C ASN A 162 -18.52 -30.55 -11.00
N TYR A 163 -18.11 -29.48 -10.31
CA TYR A 163 -18.99 -28.72 -9.42
C TYR A 163 -19.51 -27.42 -10.04
N CYS A 164 -19.43 -27.25 -11.37
CA CYS A 164 -19.86 -26.03 -12.03
C CYS A 164 -21.35 -25.72 -11.78
N VAL A 165 -22.23 -26.70 -12.01
CA VAL A 165 -23.68 -26.57 -11.80
C VAL A 165 -24.01 -26.36 -10.32
N LYS A 166 -23.38 -27.11 -9.41
CA LYS A 166 -23.55 -26.94 -7.95
C LYS A 166 -23.27 -25.50 -7.52
N ASN A 167 -22.15 -24.93 -7.96
CA ASN A 167 -21.79 -23.55 -7.59
C ASN A 167 -22.75 -22.53 -8.20
N LEU A 168 -23.23 -22.77 -9.42
CA LEU A 168 -24.18 -21.89 -10.08
C LEU A 168 -25.51 -21.85 -9.33
N ILE A 169 -26.05 -23.02 -8.95
CA ILE A 169 -27.24 -23.13 -8.09
C ILE A 169 -27.02 -22.40 -6.77
N GLU A 170 -25.86 -22.56 -6.15
CA GLU A 170 -25.50 -21.86 -4.93
C GLU A 170 -25.50 -20.33 -5.08
N ARG A 171 -24.97 -19.81 -6.21
CA ARG A 171 -24.90 -18.38 -6.50
C ARG A 171 -26.25 -17.76 -6.85
N ILE A 172 -27.13 -18.52 -7.48
CA ILE A 172 -28.46 -18.04 -7.88
C ILE A 172 -29.42 -18.11 -6.69
N HIS A 173 -29.59 -19.30 -6.10
CA HIS A 173 -30.66 -19.59 -5.16
C HIS A 173 -30.25 -19.49 -3.69
N PHE A 174 -28.95 -19.39 -3.38
CA PHE A 174 -28.46 -19.37 -2.00
C PHE A 174 -27.48 -18.21 -1.76
N ASN A 175 -27.83 -17.03 -2.30
CA ASN A 175 -27.04 -15.81 -2.20
C ASN A 175 -27.62 -14.85 -1.15
N PRO A 176 -26.93 -14.58 -0.03
CA PRO A 176 -27.39 -13.66 1.00
C PRO A 176 -27.64 -12.22 0.54
N LEU A 177 -27.01 -11.80 -0.57
CA LEU A 177 -27.20 -10.47 -1.15
C LEU A 177 -28.48 -10.37 -2.00
N LYS A 178 -29.05 -11.53 -2.36
CA LYS A 178 -30.22 -11.68 -3.22
C LYS A 178 -31.22 -12.66 -2.59
N PRO A 179 -31.75 -12.33 -1.40
CA PRO A 179 -32.66 -13.22 -0.68
C PRO A 179 -33.97 -13.49 -1.43
N GLU A 180 -34.36 -12.61 -2.36
CA GLU A 180 -35.52 -12.78 -3.24
C GLU A 180 -35.45 -14.05 -4.11
N ASN A 181 -34.24 -14.52 -4.44
CA ASN A 181 -34.02 -15.73 -5.25
C ASN A 181 -33.95 -17.01 -4.41
N MET A 182 -34.08 -16.94 -3.08
CA MET A 182 -34.05 -18.11 -2.19
C MET A 182 -35.38 -18.87 -2.22
N ASN A 183 -35.74 -19.34 -3.41
CA ASN A 183 -37.04 -19.90 -3.77
C ASN A 183 -37.05 -21.44 -3.90
N ILE A 184 -35.94 -22.10 -3.54
CA ILE A 184 -35.85 -23.57 -3.47
C ILE A 184 -35.14 -24.06 -2.21
N TYR A 185 -35.59 -25.16 -1.61
CA TYR A 185 -34.85 -25.87 -0.54
C TYR A 185 -35.31 -27.32 -0.35
N ILE A 186 -34.55 -28.07 0.45
CA ILE A 186 -34.93 -29.42 0.89
C ILE A 186 -35.25 -29.38 2.38
N SER A 187 -36.48 -29.79 2.74
CA SER A 187 -36.95 -29.83 4.12
C SER A 187 -36.34 -31.00 4.92
N ASN A 188 -36.22 -32.17 4.28
CA ASN A 188 -35.74 -33.40 4.89
C ASN A 188 -34.97 -34.27 3.88
N LEU A 189 -33.77 -34.74 4.25
CA LEU A 189 -32.92 -35.60 3.42
C LEU A 189 -33.52 -36.98 3.14
N LYS A 190 -34.30 -37.53 4.08
CA LYS A 190 -34.97 -38.83 3.92
C LYS A 190 -36.12 -38.76 2.93
N ASP A 191 -36.70 -37.57 2.75
CA ASP A 191 -37.89 -37.39 1.96
C ASP A 191 -37.55 -37.35 0.47
N LYS A 192 -38.51 -37.73 -0.39
CA LYS A 192 -38.33 -37.76 -1.84
C LYS A 192 -38.68 -36.44 -2.53
N TYR A 193 -38.93 -35.41 -1.75
CA TYR A 193 -39.47 -34.15 -2.23
C TYR A 193 -38.59 -32.95 -1.87
N MET A 194 -38.67 -31.91 -2.70
CA MET A 194 -38.08 -30.60 -2.52
C MET A 194 -39.17 -29.53 -2.50
N MET A 195 -38.90 -28.41 -1.86
CA MET A 195 -39.81 -27.27 -1.77
C MET A 195 -39.40 -26.24 -2.80
N VAL A 196 -40.33 -25.84 -3.65
CA VAL A 196 -40.14 -24.85 -4.72
C VAL A 196 -41.21 -23.77 -4.56
N TYR A 197 -40.80 -22.52 -4.56
CA TYR A 197 -41.72 -21.39 -4.45
C TYR A 197 -42.22 -20.98 -5.83
N GLU A 198 -43.53 -21.10 -6.05
CA GLU A 198 -44.20 -20.76 -7.32
C GLU A 198 -45.53 -20.08 -7.01
N GLU A 199 -45.89 -19.06 -7.79
CA GLU A 199 -47.21 -18.39 -7.69
C GLU A 199 -47.56 -17.91 -6.26
N GLY A 200 -46.55 -17.45 -5.52
CA GLY A 200 -46.73 -16.97 -4.14
C GLY A 200 -46.82 -18.06 -3.07
N ASN A 201 -46.66 -19.34 -3.41
CA ASN A 201 -46.80 -20.46 -2.49
C ASN A 201 -45.62 -21.44 -2.56
N TRP A 202 -45.34 -22.12 -1.45
CA TRP A 202 -44.36 -23.20 -1.40
C TRP A 202 -44.99 -24.52 -1.83
N ASN A 203 -44.60 -25.03 -2.99
CA ASN A 203 -45.06 -26.27 -3.56
C ASN A 203 -44.06 -27.40 -3.34
N ILE A 204 -44.56 -28.60 -3.07
CA ILE A 204 -43.77 -29.82 -2.92
C ILE A 204 -43.58 -30.43 -4.31
N LYS A 205 -42.33 -30.56 -4.76
CA LYS A 205 -41.97 -31.22 -6.02
C LYS A 205 -41.09 -32.44 -5.78
N THR A 206 -41.16 -33.42 -6.67
CA THR A 206 -40.38 -34.66 -6.58
C THR A 206 -38.90 -34.42 -6.86
N LYS A 207 -38.03 -35.29 -6.35
CA LYS A 207 -36.58 -35.31 -6.66
C LYS A 207 -36.22 -35.30 -8.15
N THR A 208 -37.11 -35.72 -9.05
CA THR A 208 -36.91 -35.59 -10.50
C THR A 208 -36.76 -34.14 -10.94
N GLU A 209 -37.37 -33.19 -10.21
CA GLU A 209 -37.21 -31.76 -10.45
C GLU A 209 -35.77 -31.29 -10.22
N LEU A 210 -35.01 -32.00 -9.37
CA LEU A 210 -33.58 -31.70 -9.17
C LEU A 210 -32.78 -31.99 -10.44
N ASP A 211 -33.17 -33.02 -11.20
CA ASP A 211 -32.53 -33.36 -12.46
C ASP A 211 -32.85 -32.29 -13.50
N THR A 212 -34.10 -31.84 -13.59
CA THR A 212 -34.50 -30.72 -14.44
C THR A 212 -33.78 -29.42 -14.07
N LEU A 213 -33.71 -29.07 -12.78
CA LEU A 213 -32.94 -27.93 -12.30
C LEU A 213 -31.46 -28.03 -12.72
N TYR A 214 -30.88 -29.22 -12.64
CA TYR A 214 -29.50 -29.44 -13.02
C TYR A 214 -29.29 -29.21 -14.53
N GLU A 215 -30.17 -29.77 -15.35
CA GLU A 215 -30.16 -29.61 -16.81
C GLU A 215 -30.34 -28.15 -17.23
N GLU A 216 -31.30 -27.44 -16.65
CA GLU A 216 -31.53 -26.01 -16.93
C GLU A 216 -30.28 -25.15 -16.65
N LYS A 217 -29.59 -25.42 -15.54
CA LYS A 217 -28.38 -24.67 -15.17
C LYS A 217 -27.16 -25.11 -15.98
N GLU A 218 -27.15 -26.33 -16.50
CA GLU A 218 -26.15 -26.79 -17.46
C GLU A 218 -26.31 -26.09 -18.81
N ILE A 219 -27.54 -26.00 -19.34
CA ILE A 219 -27.85 -25.26 -20.57
C ILE A 219 -27.43 -23.80 -20.43
N MET A 220 -27.71 -23.18 -19.28
CA MET A 220 -27.29 -21.80 -19.01
C MET A 220 -25.76 -21.61 -19.08
N LEU A 221 -24.99 -22.59 -18.59
CA LEU A 221 -23.52 -22.57 -18.71
C LEU A 221 -23.06 -22.79 -20.14
N GLU A 222 -23.75 -23.67 -20.88
CA GLU A 222 -23.45 -23.95 -22.28
C GLU A 222 -23.71 -22.72 -23.16
N GLU A 223 -24.86 -22.06 -23.03
CA GLU A 223 -25.17 -20.83 -23.76
C GLU A 223 -24.14 -19.73 -23.49
N TRP A 224 -23.70 -19.59 -22.23
CA TRP A 224 -22.68 -18.60 -21.87
C TRP A 224 -21.29 -18.94 -22.44
N ILE A 225 -20.94 -20.24 -22.56
CA ILE A 225 -19.61 -20.67 -23.05
C ILE A 225 -19.50 -20.73 -24.57
N GLN A 226 -20.61 -20.68 -25.30
CA GLN A 226 -20.63 -20.72 -26.76
C GLN A 226 -19.94 -19.50 -27.40
N GLU A 227 -19.77 -18.42 -26.66
CA GLU A 227 -18.94 -17.31 -27.12
C GLU A 227 -17.46 -17.71 -27.11
N ASP A 228 -16.78 -17.64 -28.26
CA ASP A 228 -15.35 -17.96 -28.45
C ASP A 228 -14.36 -17.08 -27.64
N ARG A 229 -14.84 -16.39 -26.60
CA ARG A 229 -14.06 -15.53 -25.70
C ARG A 229 -13.08 -16.31 -24.82
N TYR A 230 -13.35 -17.58 -24.49
CA TYR A 230 -12.56 -18.34 -23.50
C TYR A 230 -12.35 -19.83 -23.85
N PRO A 231 -11.40 -20.16 -24.74
CA PRO A 231 -11.14 -21.55 -25.16
C PRO A 231 -10.75 -22.49 -23.99
N GLU A 232 -9.98 -22.00 -23.00
CA GLU A 232 -9.59 -22.81 -21.82
C GLU A 232 -10.79 -23.22 -20.94
N LEU A 233 -11.85 -22.40 -20.91
CA LEU A 233 -13.05 -22.73 -20.15
C LEU A 233 -13.89 -23.76 -20.89
N LYS A 234 -13.93 -23.66 -22.23
CA LYS A 234 -14.60 -24.62 -23.10
C LYS A 234 -14.02 -26.02 -22.92
N GLU A 235 -12.70 -26.15 -22.89
CA GLU A 235 -12.04 -27.44 -22.59
C GLU A 235 -12.43 -28.01 -21.22
N LYS A 236 -12.53 -27.16 -20.20
CA LYS A 236 -12.97 -27.59 -18.85
C LYS A 236 -14.43 -28.03 -18.84
N PHE A 237 -15.29 -27.37 -19.60
CA PHE A 237 -16.69 -27.73 -19.73
C PHE A 237 -16.86 -29.04 -20.51
N ILE A 238 -16.10 -29.25 -21.59
CA ILE A 238 -16.05 -30.54 -22.29
C ILE A 238 -15.57 -31.66 -21.36
N ARG A 239 -14.56 -31.40 -20.52
CA ARG A 239 -14.12 -32.36 -19.51
C ARG A 239 -15.22 -32.67 -18.49
N TYR A 240 -16.01 -31.68 -18.11
CA TYR A 240 -17.20 -31.89 -17.27
C TYR A 240 -18.23 -32.80 -17.98
N LEU A 241 -18.55 -32.55 -19.25
CA LEU A 241 -19.47 -33.39 -20.04
C LEU A 241 -18.97 -34.83 -20.15
N ASN A 242 -17.68 -35.03 -20.41
CA ASN A 242 -17.08 -36.38 -20.45
C ASN A 242 -17.14 -37.08 -19.08
N ASN A 243 -16.98 -36.35 -17.97
CA ASN A 243 -17.11 -36.92 -16.64
C ASN A 243 -18.57 -37.23 -16.27
N LYS A 244 -19.54 -36.53 -16.87
CA LYS A 244 -20.97 -36.74 -16.67
C LYS A 244 -21.45 -38.08 -17.23
N GLU A 245 -20.79 -38.61 -18.27
CA GLU A 245 -21.05 -39.98 -18.77
C GLU A 245 -20.79 -41.05 -17.69
N ASN A 246 -20.02 -40.72 -16.65
CA ASN A 246 -19.88 -41.57 -15.47
C ASN A 246 -20.96 -41.23 -14.43
N ASP A 247 -22.05 -42.01 -14.45
CA ASP A 247 -23.22 -41.87 -13.56
C ASP A 247 -22.86 -41.80 -12.06
N GLU A 248 -21.78 -42.45 -11.61
CA GLU A 248 -21.36 -42.40 -10.20
C GLU A 248 -20.96 -40.98 -9.78
N THR A 249 -20.21 -40.29 -10.63
CA THR A 249 -19.73 -38.93 -10.35
C THR A 249 -20.90 -37.95 -10.32
N LEU A 250 -21.84 -38.09 -11.26
CA LEU A 250 -23.04 -37.26 -11.33
C LEU A 250 -23.92 -37.45 -10.09
N ASN A 251 -24.12 -38.70 -9.65
CA ASN A 251 -24.91 -39.01 -8.46
C ASN A 251 -24.27 -38.43 -7.18
N MET A 252 -22.95 -38.50 -7.04
CA MET A 252 -22.24 -37.87 -5.93
C MET A 252 -22.45 -36.35 -5.91
N ILE A 253 -22.35 -35.68 -7.07
CA ILE A 253 -22.58 -34.23 -7.16
C ILE A 253 -24.02 -33.87 -6.82
N LYS A 254 -25.00 -34.65 -7.31
CA LYS A 254 -26.42 -34.46 -6.97
C LYS A 254 -26.68 -34.60 -5.48
N ASP A 255 -26.04 -35.57 -4.83
CA ASP A 255 -26.14 -35.74 -3.38
C ASP A 255 -25.48 -34.58 -2.61
N GLU A 256 -24.36 -34.05 -3.10
CA GLU A 256 -23.78 -32.83 -2.53
C GLU A 256 -24.67 -31.59 -2.70
N ILE A 257 -25.37 -31.46 -3.83
CA ILE A 257 -26.35 -30.39 -4.03
C ILE A 257 -27.49 -30.53 -3.03
N LYS A 258 -28.01 -31.75 -2.81
CA LYS A 258 -29.06 -32.00 -1.81
C LYS A 258 -28.60 -31.61 -0.40
N LEU A 259 -27.39 -32.02 -0.01
CA LEU A 259 -26.81 -31.65 1.28
C LEU A 259 -26.66 -30.14 1.42
N MET A 260 -26.21 -29.45 0.36
CA MET A 260 -26.09 -28.00 0.34
C MET A 260 -27.46 -27.30 0.51
N MET A 261 -28.48 -27.73 -0.22
CA MET A 261 -29.85 -27.19 -0.11
C MET A 261 -30.45 -27.41 1.29
N TYR A 262 -30.20 -28.57 1.89
CA TYR A 262 -30.66 -28.87 3.25
C TYR A 262 -29.94 -28.01 4.29
N ASN A 263 -28.61 -27.92 4.21
CA ASN A 263 -27.81 -27.15 5.17
C ASN A 263 -28.11 -25.65 5.12
N LYS A 264 -28.45 -25.13 3.94
CA LYS A 264 -28.77 -23.72 3.74
C LYS A 264 -30.25 -23.38 3.96
N LYS A 265 -31.11 -24.34 4.30
CA LYS A 265 -32.54 -24.10 4.54
C LYS A 265 -32.81 -23.06 5.64
N ASN A 266 -31.92 -22.97 6.64
CA ASN A 266 -32.05 -22.00 7.74
C ASN A 266 -32.01 -20.55 7.22
N MET A 267 -31.34 -20.30 6.09
CA MET A 267 -31.34 -18.98 5.45
C MET A 267 -32.73 -18.59 4.93
N ILE A 268 -33.52 -19.58 4.50
CA ILE A 268 -34.88 -19.40 4.00
C ILE A 268 -35.88 -19.31 5.14
N GLU A 269 -35.67 -20.05 6.23
CA GLU A 269 -36.51 -19.94 7.43
C GLU A 269 -36.46 -18.53 8.03
N LEU A 270 -35.30 -17.85 7.98
CA LEU A 270 -35.17 -16.45 8.39
C LEU A 270 -35.92 -15.46 7.48
N ILE A 271 -36.18 -15.83 6.22
CA ILE A 271 -36.95 -15.01 5.26
C ILE A 271 -38.46 -15.21 5.45
N LYS A 272 -38.86 -16.39 5.97
CA LYS A 272 -40.26 -16.73 6.25
C LYS A 272 -40.80 -16.16 7.58
N ALA A 273 -39.91 -15.81 8.51
CA ALA A 273 -40.24 -15.40 9.88
C ALA A 273 -40.48 -13.89 9.99
#